data_AF-A0A2S4XZ64-F1
#
_entry.id   AF-A0A2S4XZ64-F1
#
_cell.length_a   1.000
_cell.length_b   1.000
_cell.length_c   1.000
_cell.angle_alpha   90.00
_cell.angle_beta   90.00
_cell.angle_gamma   90.00
#
_symmetry.space_group_name_H-M   'P 1'
#
loop_
_entity.id
_entity.type
_entity.pdbx_description
1 polymer ?
#
loop_
_entity_poly.entity_id
_entity_poly.type
_entity_poly.pdbx_seq_one_letter_code
_entity_poly.pdbx_strand_id
1 'polypeptide(L)'
;MGDLYVVDVSLDLRPSVPEAILDDLRWQLGLTGSEEESEDAGADEYPVWTGRGPARRIGGVEVGELVQGPNGWAVTVRQEVHAEMMPEVEALIDRLAHHSDTAGVIGQIRFFEDELPELLLNDAGSVVKRPLRYATDGYA
;
A
#
# COMPACT_ATOMS: atom_id res chain seq x y z
N MET A 1 21.93 9.02 1.87
CA MET A 1 21.51 8.07 0.83
C MET A 1 20.62 7.07 1.54
N GLY A 2 19.38 6.88 1.12
CA GLY A 2 18.47 5.98 1.82
C GLY A 2 17.56 5.31 0.82
N ASP A 3 17.49 4.00 0.90
CA ASP A 3 16.73 3.17 -0.04
C ASP A 3 15.24 3.29 0.30
N LEU A 4 14.56 4.20 -0.40
CA LEU A 4 13.14 4.48 -0.23
C LEU A 4 12.35 4.11 -1.48
N TYR A 5 11.14 3.63 -1.25
CA TYR A 5 10.12 3.43 -2.26
C TYR A 5 8.96 4.39 -2.03
N VAL A 6 8.37 4.83 -3.13
CA VAL A 6 7.01 5.34 -3.15
C VAL A 6 6.09 4.15 -3.30
N VAL A 7 5.14 4.02 -2.38
CA VAL A 7 4.06 3.05 -2.50
C VAL A 7 2.76 3.81 -2.55
N ASP A 8 1.97 3.56 -3.57
CA ASP A 8 0.63 4.12 -3.76
C ASP A 8 -0.33 2.98 -4.07
N VAL A 9 -1.38 2.83 -3.26
CA VAL A 9 -2.35 1.74 -3.35
C VAL A 9 -3.73 2.32 -3.16
N SER A 10 -4.64 1.98 -4.07
CA SER A 10 -6.06 2.34 -4.00
C SER A 10 -6.91 1.18 -4.48
N LEU A 11 -7.73 0.63 -3.59
CA LEU A 11 -8.61 -0.51 -3.89
C LEU A 11 -9.83 -0.53 -2.98
N ASP A 12 -10.86 -1.24 -3.42
CA ASP A 12 -12.08 -1.53 -2.68
C ASP A 12 -12.06 -2.97 -2.18
N LEU A 13 -12.17 -3.16 -0.87
CA LEU A 13 -12.34 -4.44 -0.22
C LEU A 13 -13.81 -4.84 -0.21
N ARG A 14 -14.07 -6.13 -0.44
CA ARG A 14 -15.42 -6.71 -0.41
C ARG A 14 -16.11 -6.55 0.93
N PRO A 15 -17.45 -6.52 1.00
CA PRO A 15 -18.19 -6.56 2.28
C PRO A 15 -17.90 -7.83 3.11
N SER A 16 -17.48 -8.91 2.44
CA SER A 16 -17.15 -10.19 3.05
C SER A 16 -15.69 -10.32 3.51
N VAL A 17 -14.90 -9.24 3.44
CA VAL A 17 -13.53 -9.23 3.97
C VAL A 17 -13.56 -9.65 5.46
N PRO A 18 -12.70 -10.59 5.89
CA PRO A 18 -12.67 -10.99 7.30
C PRO A 18 -12.28 -9.83 8.22
N GLU A 19 -12.92 -9.73 9.40
CA GLU A 19 -12.60 -8.66 10.36
C GLU A 19 -11.13 -8.66 10.77
N ALA A 20 -10.50 -9.84 10.89
CA ALA A 20 -9.06 -9.94 11.20
C ALA A 20 -8.17 -9.23 10.15
N ILE A 21 -8.58 -9.18 8.88
CA ILE A 21 -7.86 -8.45 7.83
C ILE A 21 -8.10 -6.94 7.97
N LEU A 22 -9.29 -6.53 8.38
CA LEU A 22 -9.59 -5.12 8.66
C LEU A 22 -8.84 -4.64 9.91
N ASP A 23 -8.73 -5.46 10.95
CA ASP A 23 -7.99 -5.13 12.16
C ASP A 23 -6.49 -5.01 11.89
N ASP A 24 -5.89 -5.94 11.14
CA ASP A 24 -4.51 -5.82 10.65
C ASP A 24 -4.36 -4.54 9.84
N LEU A 25 -5.23 -4.28 8.85
CA LEU A 25 -5.15 -3.06 8.04
C LEU A 25 -5.26 -1.77 8.88
N ARG A 26 -6.15 -1.71 9.87
CA ARG A 26 -6.26 -0.55 10.77
C ARG A 26 -4.99 -0.36 11.58
N TRP A 27 -4.36 -1.45 12.03
CA TRP A 27 -3.06 -1.41 12.71
C TRP A 27 -1.96 -0.88 11.79
N GLN A 28 -1.84 -1.42 10.57
CA GLN A 28 -0.88 -0.97 9.56
C GLN A 28 -1.04 0.51 9.20
N LEU A 29 -2.28 1.02 9.21
CA LEU A 29 -2.59 2.43 8.97
C LEU A 29 -2.38 3.32 10.20
N GLY A 30 -2.09 2.76 11.38
CA GLY A 30 -1.98 3.50 12.64
C GLY A 30 -3.31 4.01 13.18
N LEU A 31 -4.43 3.43 12.76
CA LEU A 31 -5.79 3.80 13.19
C LEU A 31 -6.19 3.14 14.51
N THR A 32 -5.47 2.07 14.90
CA THR A 32 -5.62 1.42 16.20
C THR A 32 -4.42 1.82 17.07
N GLY A 33 -4.53 2.90 17.84
CA GLY A 33 -3.47 3.30 18.77
C GLY A 33 -3.94 4.24 19.88
N SER A 34 -3.85 3.76 21.13
CA SER A 34 -3.54 4.60 22.30
C SER A 34 -2.95 3.76 23.45
N GLU A 35 -1.69 4.06 23.78
CA GLU A 35 -1.04 4.07 25.12
C GLU A 35 -0.55 2.81 25.83
N GLU A 36 -0.86 1.60 25.40
CA GLU A 36 -0.17 0.41 25.92
C GLU A 36 0.59 -0.22 24.77
N GLU A 37 1.87 0.14 24.64
CA GLU A 37 2.86 -0.71 24.01
C GLU A 37 2.62 -2.12 24.56
N SER A 38 1.98 -2.98 23.76
CA SER A 38 1.92 -4.39 24.08
C SER A 38 3.37 -4.81 24.29
N GLU A 39 3.79 -5.03 25.54
CA GLU A 39 5.14 -5.51 25.88
C GLU A 39 5.43 -6.89 25.24
N ASP A 40 4.42 -7.48 24.56
CA ASP A 40 4.42 -8.74 23.83
C ASP A 40 4.37 -8.58 22.29
N ALA A 41 4.21 -7.36 21.76
CA ALA A 41 4.53 -7.11 20.36
C ALA A 41 6.06 -7.20 20.28
N GLY A 42 6.58 -8.34 19.80
CA GLY A 42 8.02 -8.52 19.61
C GLY A 42 8.59 -7.26 18.94
N ALA A 43 9.71 -6.77 19.45
CA ALA A 43 10.28 -5.44 19.16
C ALA A 43 10.61 -5.15 17.67
N ASP A 44 10.20 -6.04 16.77
CA ASP A 44 10.52 -6.10 15.35
C ASP A 44 9.30 -5.86 14.42
N GLU A 45 8.05 -5.78 14.92
CA GLU A 45 6.87 -5.58 14.07
C GLU A 45 6.31 -4.15 14.18
N TYR A 46 6.50 -3.35 13.13
CA TYR A 46 6.05 -1.95 13.07
C TYR A 46 5.05 -1.73 11.92
N PRO A 47 3.99 -0.93 12.15
CA PRO A 47 2.98 -0.68 11.13
C PRO A 47 3.54 0.16 9.97
N VAL A 48 3.29 -0.28 8.73
CA VAL A 48 4.01 0.22 7.54
C VAL A 48 3.40 1.45 6.87
N TRP A 49 2.15 1.81 7.17
CA TRP A 49 1.40 2.88 6.47
C TRP A 49 0.90 3.98 7.43
N THR A 50 1.74 4.33 8.40
CA THR A 50 1.43 5.34 9.43
C THR A 50 1.83 6.76 9.05
N GLY A 51 2.60 6.95 7.98
CA GLY A 51 3.04 8.27 7.51
C GLY A 51 1.85 9.18 7.19
N ARG A 52 1.92 10.42 7.66
CA ARG A 52 0.90 11.46 7.45
C ARG A 52 1.57 12.82 7.25
N GLY A 53 0.97 13.63 6.38
CA GLY A 53 1.44 14.99 6.12
C GLY A 53 2.42 15.07 4.92
N PRO A 54 3.21 16.14 4.79
CA PRO A 54 4.03 16.33 3.61
C PRO A 54 5.13 15.27 3.48
N ALA A 55 5.22 14.63 2.31
CA ALA A 55 6.26 13.66 2.01
C ALA A 55 7.64 14.34 1.92
N ARG A 56 8.70 13.68 2.37
CA ARG A 56 10.02 14.30 2.56
C ARG A 56 10.89 14.30 1.31
N ARG A 57 10.77 13.27 0.47
CA ARG A 57 11.60 13.01 -0.72
C ARG A 57 10.81 12.92 -2.02
N ILE A 58 9.56 12.48 -1.97
CA ILE A 58 8.81 12.09 -3.19
C ILE A 58 7.78 13.14 -3.62
N GLY A 59 7.73 14.27 -2.89
CA GLY A 59 6.75 15.35 -3.06
C GLY A 59 5.32 14.92 -2.70
N GLY A 60 4.41 15.89 -2.60
CA GLY A 60 3.01 15.63 -2.23
C GLY A 60 2.83 15.29 -0.75
N VAL A 61 1.80 14.48 -0.46
CA VAL A 61 1.35 14.17 0.90
C VAL A 61 1.34 12.64 1.09
N GLU A 62 1.76 12.20 2.27
CA GLU A 62 1.56 10.84 2.75
C GLU A 62 0.14 10.70 3.30
N VAL A 63 -0.59 9.70 2.78
CA VAL A 63 -1.98 9.42 3.14
C VAL A 63 -2.16 7.95 3.47
N GLY A 64 -3.12 7.68 4.33
CA GLY A 64 -3.54 6.33 4.68
C GLY A 64 -4.96 6.42 5.21
N GLU A 65 -5.93 6.07 4.37
CA GLU A 65 -7.35 6.22 4.65
C GLU A 65 -8.06 4.88 4.42
N LEU A 66 -8.96 4.56 5.35
CA LEU A 66 -9.85 3.41 5.29
C LEU A 66 -11.26 3.91 5.61
N VAL A 67 -12.17 3.81 4.65
CA VAL A 67 -13.54 4.33 4.78
C VAL A 67 -14.55 3.24 4.48
N GLN A 68 -15.53 3.07 5.35
CA GLN A 68 -16.63 2.16 5.10
C GLN A 68 -17.61 2.75 4.08
N GLY A 69 -17.91 1.99 3.03
CA GLY A 69 -18.87 2.34 1.99
C GLY A 69 -20.06 1.37 1.92
N PRO A 70 -21.01 1.59 1.00
CA PRO A 70 -22.17 0.71 0.85
C PRO A 70 -21.82 -0.70 0.36
N ASN A 71 -20.68 -0.85 -0.33
CA ASN A 71 -20.24 -2.11 -0.95
C ASN A 71 -18.94 -2.65 -0.34
N GLY A 72 -18.65 -2.32 0.93
CA GLY A 72 -17.46 -2.79 1.64
C GLY A 72 -16.61 -1.64 2.14
N TRP A 73 -15.31 -1.68 1.90
CA TRP A 73 -14.36 -0.68 2.40
C TRP A 73 -13.49 -0.13 1.29
N ALA A 74 -13.34 1.19 1.24
CA ALA A 74 -12.41 1.85 0.33
C ALA A 74 -11.10 2.14 1.07
N VAL A 75 -9.97 1.82 0.43
CA VAL A 75 -8.62 2.04 0.96
C VAL A 75 -7.84 2.91 0.00
N THR A 76 -7.16 3.92 0.51
CA THR A 76 -6.16 4.69 -0.25
C THR A 76 -4.95 4.96 0.61
N VAL A 77 -3.77 4.62 0.09
CA VAL A 77 -2.49 4.75 0.77
C VAL A 77 -1.48 5.36 -0.18
N ARG A 78 -0.68 6.32 0.32
CA ARG A 78 0.53 6.82 -0.35
C ARG A 78 1.60 7.06 0.69
N GLN A 79 2.74 6.38 0.60
CA GLN A 79 3.75 6.36 1.66
C GLN A 79 5.17 6.40 1.10
N GLU A 80 6.10 6.98 1.86
CA GLU A 80 7.53 6.72 1.74
C GLU A 80 7.89 5.49 2.59
N VAL A 81 8.34 4.43 1.93
CA VAL A 81 8.62 3.15 2.58
C VAL A 81 10.11 2.82 2.47
N HIS A 82 10.74 2.44 3.57
CA HIS A 82 12.12 1.94 3.55
C HIS A 82 12.21 0.59 2.83
N ALA A 83 13.26 0.39 2.04
CA ALA A 83 13.44 -0.83 1.25
C ALA A 83 13.39 -2.12 2.08
N GLU A 84 13.82 -2.06 3.34
CA GLU A 84 13.75 -3.18 4.28
C GLU A 84 12.32 -3.61 4.63
N MET A 85 11.34 -2.71 4.54
CA MET A 85 9.92 -2.97 4.82
C MET A 85 9.12 -3.40 3.58
N MET A 86 9.76 -3.46 2.41
CA MET A 86 9.07 -3.80 1.17
C MET A 86 8.49 -5.23 1.14
N PRO A 87 9.15 -6.26 1.70
CA PRO A 87 8.56 -7.60 1.79
C PRO A 87 7.21 -7.59 2.53
N GLU A 88 7.12 -6.86 3.64
CA GLU A 88 5.92 -6.73 4.47
C GLU A 88 4.83 -5.94 3.74
N VAL A 89 5.22 -4.85 3.07
CA VAL A 89 4.29 -4.05 2.26
C VAL A 89 3.73 -4.87 1.10
N GLU A 90 4.55 -5.63 0.39
CA GLU A 90 4.12 -6.48 -0.71
C GLU A 90 3.17 -7.59 -0.23
N ALA A 91 3.52 -8.26 0.87
CA ALA A 91 2.65 -9.26 1.48
C ALA A 91 1.31 -8.68 1.96
N LEU A 92 1.30 -7.44 2.47
CA LEU A 92 0.07 -6.74 2.83
C LEU A 92 -0.76 -6.45 1.57
N ILE A 93 -0.17 -5.90 0.51
CA ILE A 93 -0.89 -5.60 -0.74
C ILE A 93 -1.47 -6.88 -1.37
N ASP A 94 -0.72 -7.98 -1.39
CA ASP A 94 -1.20 -9.29 -1.86
C ASP A 94 -2.42 -9.77 -1.07
N ARG A 95 -2.36 -9.69 0.27
CA ARG A 95 -3.51 -10.03 1.14
C ARG A 95 -4.72 -9.15 0.85
N LEU A 96 -4.53 -7.84 0.68
CA LEU A 96 -5.63 -6.91 0.38
C LEU A 96 -6.24 -7.17 -1.01
N ALA A 97 -5.41 -7.41 -2.02
CA ALA A 97 -5.86 -7.73 -3.38
C ALA A 97 -6.71 -9.01 -3.39
N HIS A 98 -6.33 -10.02 -2.61
CA HIS A 98 -7.12 -11.25 -2.45
C HIS A 98 -8.53 -11.00 -1.92
N HIS A 99 -8.73 -9.94 -1.12
CA HIS A 99 -10.02 -9.55 -0.57
C HIS A 99 -10.72 -8.40 -1.33
N SER A 100 -10.15 -7.96 -2.46
CA SER A 100 -10.65 -6.85 -3.27
C SER A 100 -11.50 -7.31 -4.46
N ASP A 101 -12.48 -6.49 -4.83
CA ASP A 101 -13.20 -6.58 -6.11
C ASP A 101 -12.64 -5.63 -7.18
N THR A 102 -11.67 -4.77 -6.84
CA THR A 102 -11.04 -3.85 -7.78
C THR A 102 -10.14 -4.62 -8.73
N ALA A 103 -10.59 -4.83 -9.96
CA ALA A 103 -9.81 -5.45 -11.02
C ALA A 103 -8.93 -4.42 -11.76
N GLY A 104 -7.77 -4.87 -12.26
CA GLY A 104 -6.86 -4.01 -13.01
C GLY A 104 -5.88 -3.25 -12.11
N VAL A 105 -5.53 -2.02 -12.47
CA VAL A 105 -4.52 -1.24 -11.72
C VAL A 105 -5.07 -0.84 -10.35
N ILE A 106 -4.40 -1.27 -9.28
CA ILE A 106 -4.73 -0.96 -7.89
C ILE A 106 -3.66 -0.10 -7.21
N GLY A 107 -2.61 0.30 -7.93
CA GLY A 107 -1.53 1.07 -7.35
C GLY A 107 -0.25 1.07 -8.17
N GLN A 108 0.81 1.54 -7.55
CA GLN A 108 2.16 1.63 -8.10
C GLN A 108 3.22 1.58 -7.01
N ILE A 109 4.39 1.04 -7.36
CA ILE A 109 5.61 1.08 -6.53
C ILE A 109 6.71 1.71 -7.38
N ARG A 110 7.46 2.65 -6.81
CA ARG A 110 8.58 3.30 -7.50
C ARG A 110 9.75 3.46 -6.55
N PHE A 111 10.92 2.95 -6.90
CA PHE A 111 12.14 3.31 -6.18
C PHE A 111 12.38 4.82 -6.33
N PHE A 112 12.75 5.52 -5.26
CA PHE A 112 12.70 7.00 -5.29
C PHE A 112 13.59 7.63 -6.36
N GLU A 113 14.70 6.96 -6.74
CA GLU A 113 15.63 7.39 -7.80
C GLU A 113 15.16 7.03 -9.21
N ASP A 114 14.21 6.11 -9.35
CA ASP A 114 13.66 5.71 -10.64
C ASP A 114 12.68 6.74 -11.16
N GLU A 115 12.68 6.99 -12.46
CA GLU A 115 11.74 7.92 -13.08
C GLU A 115 10.34 7.31 -13.24
N LEU A 116 10.26 6.02 -13.59
CA LEU A 116 9.02 5.32 -13.87
C LEU A 116 8.68 4.29 -12.79
N PRO A 117 7.41 4.15 -12.41
CA PRO A 117 6.96 3.14 -11.46
C PRO A 117 6.80 1.75 -12.09
N GLU A 118 6.68 0.74 -11.24
CA GLU A 118 5.96 -0.49 -11.53
C GLU A 118 4.49 -0.33 -11.14
N LEU A 119 3.58 -0.65 -12.06
CA LEU A 119 2.15 -0.72 -11.76
C LEU A 119 1.81 -2.01 -11.02
N LEU A 120 0.91 -1.91 -10.05
CA LEU A 120 0.33 -3.03 -9.33
C LEU A 120 -1.02 -3.36 -9.97
N LEU A 121 -1.17 -4.57 -10.51
CA LEU A 121 -2.42 -5.04 -11.07
C LEU A 121 -3.01 -6.14 -10.21
N ASN A 122 -4.28 -6.01 -9.83
CA ASN A 122 -5.04 -7.11 -9.26
C ASN A 122 -5.61 -7.97 -10.39
N ASP A 123 -5.04 -9.16 -10.54
CA ASP A 123 -5.50 -10.22 -11.44
C ASP A 123 -6.18 -11.32 -10.62
N ALA A 124 -7.51 -11.25 -10.55
CA ALA A 124 -8.36 -12.23 -9.86
C ALA A 124 -7.93 -12.52 -8.41
N GLY A 125 -7.52 -11.49 -7.67
CA GLY A 125 -7.11 -11.60 -6.26
C GLY A 125 -5.62 -11.91 -6.05
N SER A 126 -4.81 -11.85 -7.12
CA SER A 126 -3.35 -11.94 -7.07
C SER A 126 -2.72 -10.66 -7.62
N VAL A 127 -1.66 -10.15 -7.00
CA VAL A 127 -0.99 -8.96 -7.51
C VAL A 127 0.05 -9.34 -8.55
N VAL A 128 0.04 -8.62 -9.67
CA VAL A 128 1.06 -8.72 -10.71
C VAL A 128 1.69 -7.35 -10.89
N LYS A 129 3.01 -7.29 -10.77
CA LYS A 129 3.77 -6.07 -11.07
C LYS A 129 4.06 -5.96 -12.56
N ARG A 130 3.89 -4.76 -13.11
CA ARG A 130 4.20 -4.43 -14.50
C ARG A 130 5.00 -3.13 -14.56
N PRO A 131 6.30 -3.18 -14.94
CA PRO A 131 7.09 -1.99 -15.14
C PRO A 131 6.45 -1.07 -16.18
N LEU A 132 6.22 0.18 -15.82
CA LEU A 132 5.81 1.20 -16.78
C LEU A 132 7.00 1.50 -17.68
N ARG A 133 6.73 1.65 -18.97
CA ARG A 133 7.74 2.02 -19.97
C ARG A 133 7.22 3.20 -20.76
N TYR A 134 8.13 4.05 -21.20
CA TYR A 134 7.82 5.02 -22.23
C TYR A 134 7.20 4.31 -23.43
N ALA A 135 6.17 4.92 -24.00
CA ALA A 135 5.76 4.53 -25.33
C ALA A 135 6.99 4.70 -26.23
N THR A 136 7.42 3.62 -26.87
CA THR A 136 8.34 3.76 -27.99
C THR A 136 7.52 4.46 -29.07
N ASP A 137 7.83 5.74 -29.32
CA ASP A 137 7.27 6.44 -30.46
C ASP A 137 7.55 5.60 -31.71
N GLY A 138 6.49 5.01 -32.26
CA GLY A 138 6.53 4.35 -33.55
C GLY A 138 6.66 5.40 -34.64
N TYR A 139 7.80 6.06 -34.73
CA TYR A 139 8.20 6.85 -35.88
C TYR A 139 9.25 6.08 -36.68
N ALA A 140 8.76 5.17 -37.53
CA ALA A 140 9.10 5.01 -38.95
C ALA A 140 8.33 3.81 -39.54
#